data_AF-A0AAC9FFG5-F1
#
_entry.id   AF-A0AAC9FFG5-F1
#
_cell.length_a   1.000
_cell.length_b   1.000
_cell.length_c   1.000
_cell.angle_alpha   90.00
_cell.angle_beta   90.00
_cell.angle_gamma   90.00
#
_symmetry.space_group_name_H-M   'P 1'
#
loop_
_entity.id
_entity.type
_entity.pdbx_description
1 polymer ?
#
loop_
_entity_poly.entity_id
_entity_poly.type
_entity_poly.pdbx_seq_one_letter_code
_entity_poly.pdbx_strand_id
1 'polypeptide(L)'
;MSACAATGQQTPLPDAGNVALGQRAYADGPVIQPVAVIEDSRCPMNARCIWAGRVKLKMLWLRPTGEKQPFEVTLGEATPLADGSITLESVRPEKRTDVTIRPEDYRFSFRFAGGL
;
A
#
# COMPACT_ATOMS: atom_id res chain seq x y z
N MET A 1 -25.30 11.31 40.17
CA MET A 1 -25.16 10.88 38.76
C MET A 1 -23.81 11.35 38.27
N SER A 2 -22.86 10.45 38.03
CA SER A 2 -21.58 10.82 37.41
C SER A 2 -21.14 9.71 36.46
N ALA A 3 -21.28 9.98 35.17
CA ALA A 3 -20.82 9.13 34.08
C ALA A 3 -19.34 9.44 33.81
N CYS A 4 -18.49 8.41 33.78
CA CYS A 4 -17.14 8.55 33.26
C CYS A 4 -17.19 8.45 31.74
N ALA A 5 -16.67 9.46 31.05
CA ALA A 5 -16.56 9.51 29.61
C ALA A 5 -15.56 8.43 29.12
N ALA A 6 -16.01 7.55 28.23
CA ALA A 6 -15.13 6.65 27.51
C ALA A 6 -14.39 7.44 26.43
N THR A 7 -13.16 7.87 26.71
CA THR A 7 -12.20 8.27 25.66
C THR A 7 -11.96 7.06 24.77
N GLY A 8 -12.57 7.07 23.58
CA GLY A 8 -12.34 6.05 22.56
C GLY A 8 -10.87 6.04 22.18
N GLN A 9 -10.14 5.01 22.61
CA GLN A 9 -8.79 4.75 22.16
C GLN A 9 -8.86 4.37 20.67
N GLN A 10 -8.51 5.31 19.80
CA GLN A 10 -8.24 5.00 18.41
C GLN A 10 -6.95 4.18 18.37
N THR A 11 -7.04 2.90 18.02
CA THR A 11 -5.86 2.06 17.80
C THR A 11 -4.95 2.77 16.79
N PRO A 12 -3.65 2.99 17.10
CA PRO A 12 -2.72 3.57 16.15
C PRO A 12 -2.72 2.79 14.84
N LEU A 13 -2.67 3.51 13.72
CA LEU A 13 -2.54 2.87 12.42
C LEU A 13 -1.18 2.14 12.35
N PRO A 14 -1.12 0.98 11.68
CA PRO A 14 0.15 0.30 11.43
C PRO A 14 1.03 1.14 10.51
N ASP A 15 2.34 0.89 10.58
CA ASP A 15 3.29 1.43 9.61
C ASP A 15 3.03 0.89 8.19
N ALA A 16 3.65 1.54 7.20
CA ALA A 16 3.52 1.17 5.81
C ALA A 16 4.46 0.03 5.36
N GLY A 17 5.11 -0.69 6.29
CA GLY A 17 6.10 -1.72 5.98
C GLY A 17 5.50 -3.10 5.65
N ASN A 18 4.26 -3.37 6.07
CA ASN A 18 3.60 -4.66 5.86
C ASN A 18 2.07 -4.53 5.78
N VAL A 19 1.59 -3.90 4.72
CA VAL A 19 0.18 -3.52 4.55
C VAL A 19 -0.58 -4.57 3.75
N ALA A 20 -1.68 -5.09 4.28
CA ALA A 20 -2.59 -5.95 3.53
C ALA A 20 -3.47 -5.15 2.57
N LEU A 21 -4.02 -5.81 1.54
CA LEU A 21 -5.01 -5.19 0.67
C LEU A 21 -6.24 -4.76 1.48
N GLY A 22 -6.68 -3.52 1.30
CA GLY A 22 -7.77 -2.89 2.04
C GLY A 22 -7.40 -2.36 3.42
N GLN A 23 -6.19 -2.60 3.92
CA GLN A 23 -5.73 -2.09 5.22
C GLN A 23 -5.26 -0.64 5.11
N ARG A 24 -5.59 0.19 6.10
CA ARG A 24 -5.03 1.55 6.20
C ARG A 24 -3.67 1.50 6.88
N ALA A 25 -2.74 2.30 6.40
CA ALA A 25 -1.40 2.40 6.98
C ALA A 25 -0.93 3.86 7.01
N TYR A 26 -0.08 4.17 7.99
CA TYR A 26 0.63 5.43 8.10
C TYR A 26 2.00 5.30 7.44
N ALA A 27 2.26 6.09 6.40
CA ALA A 27 3.51 6.07 5.65
C ALA A 27 4.35 7.30 5.99
N ASP A 28 4.71 7.48 7.27
CA ASP A 28 5.56 8.59 7.75
C ASP A 28 5.12 9.98 7.26
N GLY A 29 3.81 10.19 7.15
CA GLY A 29 3.20 11.41 6.63
C GLY A 29 1.77 11.16 6.17
N PRO A 30 1.53 10.74 4.92
CA PRO A 30 0.20 10.43 4.42
C PRO A 30 -0.36 9.13 5.02
N VAL A 31 -1.68 9.10 5.24
CA VAL A 31 -2.42 7.87 5.50
C VAL A 31 -2.89 7.29 4.17
N ILE A 32 -2.47 6.05 3.89
CA ILE A 32 -2.72 5.38 2.61
C ILE A 32 -3.53 4.10 2.80
N GLN A 33 -4.14 3.64 1.71
CA GLN A 33 -4.84 2.37 1.65
C GLN A 33 -4.71 1.74 0.25
N PRO A 34 -4.03 0.60 0.07
CA PRO A 34 -4.12 -0.17 -1.17
C PRO A 34 -5.50 -0.78 -1.28
N VAL A 35 -6.22 -0.53 -2.39
CA VAL A 35 -7.61 -1.00 -2.55
C VAL A 35 -7.76 -2.07 -3.62
N ALA A 36 -6.87 -2.12 -4.61
CA ALA A 36 -6.87 -3.17 -5.62
C ALA A 36 -5.49 -3.35 -6.25
N VAL A 37 -5.17 -4.58 -6.63
CA VAL A 37 -4.08 -4.89 -7.56
C VAL A 37 -4.64 -4.73 -8.97
N ILE A 38 -4.15 -3.72 -9.71
CA ILE A 38 -4.57 -3.47 -11.09
C ILE A 38 -3.82 -4.42 -12.04
N GLU A 39 -2.54 -4.61 -11.79
CA GLU A 39 -1.68 -5.50 -12.56
C GLU A 39 -0.66 -6.15 -11.64
N ASP A 40 -0.46 -7.45 -11.80
CA ASP A 40 0.72 -8.15 -11.29
C ASP A 40 1.27 -9.07 -12.41
N SER A 41 2.20 -8.52 -13.18
CA SER A 41 2.90 -9.20 -14.26
C SER A 41 4.33 -9.57 -13.87
N ARG A 42 4.68 -9.55 -12.57
CA ARG A 42 6.01 -9.93 -12.07
C ARG A 42 6.48 -11.24 -12.68
N CYS A 43 7.78 -11.34 -12.97
CA CYS A 43 8.33 -12.60 -13.44
C CYS A 43 8.24 -13.65 -12.31
N PRO A 44 7.60 -14.80 -12.52
CA PRO A 44 7.57 -15.84 -11.51
C PRO A 44 8.98 -16.30 -11.15
N MET A 45 9.26 -16.51 -9.87
CA MET A 45 10.59 -16.94 -9.40
C MET A 45 11.05 -18.29 -9.99
N ASN A 46 10.11 -19.09 -10.49
CA ASN A 46 10.33 -20.40 -11.08
C ASN A 46 10.20 -20.39 -12.62
N ALA A 47 10.29 -19.22 -13.26
CA ALA A 47 10.20 -19.06 -14.71
C ALA A 47 11.34 -18.19 -15.26
N ARG A 48 11.55 -18.24 -16.57
CA ARG A 48 12.45 -17.33 -17.31
C ARG A 48 11.61 -16.38 -18.14
N CYS A 49 11.63 -15.09 -17.79
CA CYS A 49 10.88 -14.06 -18.52
C CYS A 49 11.79 -13.28 -19.45
N ILE A 50 11.25 -12.91 -20.61
CA ILE A 50 11.93 -12.07 -21.60
C ILE A 50 11.60 -10.58 -21.46
N TRP A 51 10.55 -10.25 -20.69
CA TRP A 51 10.10 -8.88 -20.43
C TRP A 51 10.18 -8.56 -18.94
N ALA A 52 10.47 -7.30 -18.60
CA ALA A 52 10.36 -6.81 -17.24
C ALA A 52 8.88 -6.71 -16.85
N GLY A 53 8.42 -7.63 -16.00
CA GLY A 53 7.10 -7.56 -15.38
C GLY A 53 6.99 -6.37 -14.44
N ARG A 54 5.76 -6.00 -14.06
CA ARG A 54 5.49 -4.90 -13.13
C ARG A 54 4.34 -5.22 -12.18
N VAL A 55 4.20 -4.43 -11.13
CA VAL A 55 3.00 -4.40 -10.30
C VAL A 55 2.45 -2.99 -10.29
N LYS A 56 1.14 -2.86 -10.49
CA LYS A 56 0.42 -1.60 -10.41
C LYS A 56 -0.73 -1.74 -9.42
N LEU A 57 -0.82 -0.82 -8.45
CA LEU A 57 -1.87 -0.81 -7.43
C LEU A 57 -2.76 0.41 -7.59
N LYS A 58 -4.04 0.23 -7.28
CA LYS A 58 -4.96 1.32 -6.98
C LYS A 58 -4.86 1.63 -5.50
N MET A 59 -4.64 2.89 -5.17
CA MET A 59 -4.47 3.39 -3.82
C MET A 59 -5.52 4.45 -3.51
N LEU A 60 -5.79 4.65 -2.23
CA LEU A 60 -6.48 5.82 -1.70
C LEU A 60 -5.54 6.57 -0.75
N TRP A 61 -5.45 7.88 -0.92
CA TRP A 61 -4.90 8.79 0.07
C TRP A 61 -6.05 9.32 0.92
N LEU A 62 -6.00 9.04 2.22
CA LEU A 62 -6.96 9.53 3.18
C LEU A 62 -6.45 10.88 3.70
N ARG A 63 -6.98 11.97 3.13
CA ARG A 63 -6.57 13.33 3.48
C ARG A 63 -7.03 13.67 4.91
N PRO A 64 -6.32 14.55 5.63
CA PRO A 64 -6.75 15.04 6.94
C PRO A 64 -8.14 15.70 6.92
N THR A 65 -8.57 16.23 5.77
CA THR A 65 -9.91 16.79 5.55
C THR A 65 -11.03 15.74 5.55
N GLY A 66 -10.70 14.45 5.55
CA GLY A 66 -11.65 13.34 5.42
C GLY A 66 -11.93 12.91 3.98
N GLU A 67 -11.43 13.64 2.99
CA GLU A 67 -11.52 13.27 1.57
C GLU A 67 -10.66 12.04 1.26
N LYS A 68 -11.15 11.17 0.37
CA LYS A 68 -10.41 10.02 -0.17
C LYS A 68 -10.01 10.30 -1.60
N GLN A 69 -8.73 10.55 -1.83
CA GLN A 69 -8.21 10.79 -3.17
C GLN A 69 -7.65 9.50 -3.77
N PRO A 70 -8.18 8.99 -4.88
CA PRO A 70 -7.60 7.85 -5.57
C PRO A 70 -6.32 8.23 -6.32
N PHE A 71 -5.34 7.32 -6.33
CA PHE A 71 -4.14 7.42 -7.15
C PHE A 71 -3.62 6.00 -7.47
N GLU A 72 -2.63 5.91 -8.35
CA GLU A 72 -2.03 4.63 -8.74
C GLU A 72 -0.54 4.67 -8.43
N VAL A 73 0.03 3.52 -8.06
CA VAL A 73 1.48 3.36 -7.85
C VAL A 73 1.98 2.15 -8.61
N THR A 74 3.19 2.25 -9.13
CA THR A 74 3.92 1.15 -9.73
C THR A 74 5.07 0.72 -8.82
N LEU A 75 5.33 -0.59 -8.73
CA LEU A 75 6.46 -1.13 -7.96
C LEU A 75 7.78 -0.50 -8.43
N GLY A 76 8.52 0.09 -7.48
CA GLY A 76 9.82 0.72 -7.71
C GLY A 76 9.78 2.15 -8.26
N GLU A 77 8.60 2.67 -8.62
CA GLU A 77 8.45 4.03 -9.16
C GLU A 77 8.03 5.04 -8.08
N ALA A 78 8.66 6.21 -8.08
CA ALA A 78 8.27 7.31 -7.21
C ALA A 78 7.02 7.99 -7.77
N THR A 79 5.93 7.98 -6.99
CA THR A 79 4.66 8.61 -7.36
C THR A 79 4.45 9.88 -6.52
N PRO A 80 4.18 11.05 -7.11
CA PRO A 80 3.89 12.26 -6.36
C PRO A 80 2.70 12.07 -5.42
N LEU A 81 2.86 12.42 -4.13
CA LEU A 81 1.80 12.33 -3.14
C LEU A 81 2.03 13.38 -2.05
N ALA A 82 0.97 14.10 -1.67
CA ALA A 82 1.05 15.21 -0.72
C ALA A 82 2.13 16.23 -1.11
N ASP A 83 3.10 16.48 -0.23
CA ASP A 83 4.27 17.35 -0.41
C ASP A 83 5.53 16.60 -0.86
N GLY A 84 5.43 15.29 -1.11
CA GLY A 84 6.57 14.44 -1.43
C GLY A 84 6.25 13.39 -2.49
N SER A 85 6.88 12.22 -2.34
CA SER A 85 6.62 11.06 -3.19
C SER A 85 6.45 9.79 -2.37
N ILE A 86 5.61 8.89 -2.86
CA ILE A 86 5.45 7.55 -2.32
C ILE A 86 5.96 6.52 -3.32
N THR A 87 6.69 5.53 -2.82
CA THR A 87 7.20 4.41 -3.62
C THR A 87 6.62 3.11 -3.07
N LEU A 88 6.06 2.27 -3.94
CA LEU A 88 5.80 0.87 -3.60
C LEU A 88 7.14 0.13 -3.66
N GLU A 89 7.68 -0.28 -2.52
CA GLU A 89 9.02 -0.87 -2.42
C GLU A 89 9.02 -2.37 -2.60
N SER A 90 8.01 -3.07 -2.08
CA SER A 90 7.92 -4.52 -2.21
C SER A 90 6.48 -5.00 -2.28
N VAL A 91 6.30 -6.14 -2.97
CA VAL A 91 5.04 -6.88 -3.05
C VAL A 91 5.34 -8.33 -2.69
N ARG A 92 4.66 -8.83 -1.67
CA ARG A 92 4.76 -10.22 -1.21
C ARG A 92 3.39 -10.90 -1.29
N PRO A 93 3.33 -12.22 -1.51
CA PRO A 93 4.47 -13.10 -1.81
C PRO A 93 5.03 -12.83 -3.21
N GLU A 94 6.22 -13.35 -3.46
CA GLU A 94 6.79 -13.43 -4.81
C GLU A 94 5.92 -14.31 -5.72
N LYS A 95 5.87 -13.97 -7.01
CA LYS A 95 5.02 -14.70 -7.96
C LYS A 95 5.61 -16.08 -8.26
N ARG A 96 4.74 -17.08 -8.41
CA ARG A 96 5.08 -18.45 -8.85
C ARG A 96 4.06 -18.95 -9.87
N THR A 97 4.45 -19.88 -10.74
CA THR A 97 3.52 -20.46 -11.74
C THR A 97 2.61 -21.55 -11.19
N ASP A 98 2.93 -22.11 -10.03
CA ASP A 98 2.23 -23.23 -9.39
C ASP A 98 1.24 -22.79 -8.30
N VAL A 99 1.18 -21.50 -8.00
CA VAL A 99 0.32 -20.94 -6.95
C VAL A 99 -0.38 -19.68 -7.44
N THR A 100 -1.70 -19.63 -7.26
CA THR A 100 -2.48 -18.41 -7.42
C THR A 100 -2.46 -17.62 -6.12
N ILE A 101 -1.99 -16.37 -6.16
CA ILE A 101 -1.99 -15.46 -5.00
C ILE A 101 -3.41 -14.92 -4.82
N ARG A 102 -4.02 -15.14 -3.65
CA ARG A 102 -5.34 -14.57 -3.35
C ARG A 102 -5.19 -13.12 -2.86
N PRO A 103 -6.20 -12.24 -3.05
CA PRO A 103 -6.14 -10.84 -2.62
C PRO A 103 -5.71 -10.63 -1.17
N GLU A 104 -6.16 -11.50 -0.26
CA GLU A 104 -5.87 -11.47 1.17
C GLU A 104 -4.43 -11.88 1.53
N ASP A 105 -3.74 -12.58 0.63
CA ASP A 105 -2.36 -13.05 0.84
C ASP A 105 -1.35 -11.93 0.53
N TYR A 106 -1.75 -10.87 -0.20
CA TYR A 106 -0.86 -9.78 -0.57
C TYR A 106 -0.40 -8.96 0.64
N ARG A 107 0.88 -8.63 0.64
CA ARG A 107 1.52 -7.69 1.56
C ARG A 107 2.37 -6.69 0.79
N PHE A 108 2.19 -5.41 1.11
CA PHE A 108 2.85 -4.30 0.44
C PHE A 108 3.72 -3.53 1.42
N SER A 109 4.87 -3.07 0.95
CA SER A 109 5.71 -2.12 1.69
C SER A 109 5.79 -0.82 0.91
N PHE A 110 5.57 0.31 1.57
CA PHE A 110 5.67 1.62 0.97
C PHE A 110 6.66 2.48 1.74
N ARG A 111 7.37 3.33 1.01
CA ARG A 111 8.19 4.39 1.58
C ARG A 111 7.70 5.74 1.09
N PHE A 112 7.57 6.66 2.03
CA PHE A 112 7.33 8.06 1.74
C PHE A 112 8.64 8.85 1.83
N ALA A 113 8.87 9.72 0.86
CA ALA A 113 9.93 10.71 0.88
C ALA A 113 9.26 12.09 0.82
N GLY A 114 9.08 12.71 1.99
CA GLY A 114 8.48 14.04 2.12
C GLY A 114 9.32 15.13 1.48
N GLY A 115 8.66 16.22 1.06
CA GLY A 115 9.32 17.44 0.63
C GLY A 115 9.93 18.17 1.84
N LEU A 116 11.13 18.73 1.65
CA LEU A 116 11.77 19.62 2.62
C LEU A 116 11.04 20.96 2.73
#